data_AF-A0A6I1W1K7-F1
#
_entry.id   AF-A0A6I1W1K7-F1
#
_cell.length_a   1.000
_cell.length_b   1.000
_cell.length_c   1.000
_cell.angle_alpha   90.00
_cell.angle_beta   90.00
_cell.angle_gamma   90.00
#
_symmetry.space_group_name_H-M   'P 1'
#
loop_
_entity.id
_entity.type
_entity.pdbx_description
1 polymer ?
#
loop_
_entity_poly.entity_id
_entity_poly.type
_entity_poly.pdbx_seq_one_letter_code
_entity_poly.pdbx_strand_id
1 'polypeptide(L)'
;PWTIPANQALNVHQEFTYALVDVGDKLLVLAEELVESSLARYNLQGSVIATTTGSALELINFRHPFYDRLSPVYLAEYVELGAGTGVVHSAPDHGVDDFVT
;
A
#
# COMPACT_ATOMS: atom_id res chain seq x y z
N PRO A 1 14.31 -4.98 -2.70
CA PRO A 1 14.91 -3.70 -2.24
C PRO A 1 15.55 -3.88 -0.86
N TRP A 2 16.61 -3.13 -0.53
CA TRP A 2 17.40 -3.35 0.70
C TRP A 2 16.76 -2.79 1.98
N THR A 3 15.77 -1.90 1.86
CA THR A 3 15.04 -1.27 2.97
C THR A 3 13.83 -2.09 3.46
N ILE A 4 13.40 -3.13 2.74
CA ILE A 4 12.25 -3.96 3.12
C ILE A 4 12.44 -4.64 4.50
N PRO A 5 13.63 -5.16 4.87
CA PRO A 5 13.85 -5.65 6.24
C PRO A 5 13.62 -4.59 7.33
N ALA A 6 13.74 -3.30 7.04
CA ALA A 6 13.50 -2.26 8.03
C ALA A 6 12.02 -1.84 8.11
N ASN A 7 11.14 -2.40 7.28
CA ASN A 7 9.75 -1.95 7.16
C ASN A 7 8.96 -2.06 8.48
N GLN A 8 8.49 -0.94 9.02
CA GLN A 8 7.71 -0.88 10.26
C GLN A 8 6.21 -0.71 10.01
N ALA A 9 5.81 -0.02 8.94
CA ALA A 9 4.42 0.30 8.62
C ALA A 9 4.20 0.35 7.12
N LEU A 10 2.95 0.48 6.68
CA LEU A 10 2.61 0.93 5.33
C LEU A 10 1.92 2.28 5.43
N ASN A 11 2.04 3.11 4.41
CA ASN A 11 1.51 4.46 4.38
C ASN A 11 0.57 4.62 3.19
N VAL A 12 -0.59 5.24 3.44
CA VAL A 12 -1.63 5.52 2.44
C VAL A 12 -2.10 6.96 2.58
N HIS A 13 -2.59 7.56 1.49
CA HIS A 13 -3.18 8.90 1.56
C HIS A 13 -4.63 8.80 2.04
N GLN A 14 -5.02 9.59 3.04
CA GLN A 14 -6.35 9.50 3.65
C GLN A 14 -7.50 9.77 2.67
N GLU A 15 -7.30 10.68 1.73
CA GLU A 15 -8.33 11.15 0.78
C GLU A 15 -8.42 10.33 -0.50
N PHE A 16 -7.44 9.46 -0.78
CA PHE A 16 -7.47 8.66 -2.00
C PHE A 16 -8.42 7.47 -1.83
N THR A 17 -9.04 7.06 -2.93
CA THR A 17 -9.80 5.82 -2.99
C THR A 17 -8.85 4.65 -3.27
N TYR A 18 -9.00 3.59 -2.48
CA TYR A 18 -8.30 2.33 -2.64
C TYR A 18 -9.29 1.24 -3.06
N ALA A 19 -8.85 0.42 -4.01
CA ALA A 19 -9.60 -0.70 -4.56
C ALA A 19 -9.06 -2.03 -4.03
N LEU A 20 -9.98 -2.90 -3.62
CA LEU A 20 -9.72 -4.32 -3.41
C LEU A 20 -9.94 -5.04 -4.76
N VAL A 21 -8.86 -5.55 -5.33
CA VAL A 21 -8.84 -6.15 -6.66
C VAL A 21 -8.67 -7.66 -6.54
N ASP A 22 -9.62 -8.41 -7.06
CA ASP A 22 -9.53 -9.86 -7.18
C ASP A 22 -8.80 -10.24 -8.47
N VAL A 23 -7.66 -10.91 -8.33
CA VAL A 23 -6.85 -11.44 -9.47
C VAL A 23 -6.92 -12.97 -9.57
N GLY A 24 -7.89 -13.59 -8.89
CA GLY A 24 -8.17 -15.02 -8.90
C GLY A 24 -7.49 -15.79 -7.78
N ASP A 25 -6.15 -15.66 -7.64
CA ASP A 25 -5.39 -16.39 -6.62
C ASP A 25 -5.20 -15.61 -5.30
N LYS A 26 -5.38 -14.29 -5.35
CA LYS A 26 -5.23 -13.37 -4.22
C LYS A 26 -6.01 -12.09 -4.45
N LEU A 27 -6.13 -11.32 -3.37
CA LEU A 27 -6.66 -9.97 -3.41
C LEU A 27 -5.51 -8.97 -3.29
N LEU A 28 -5.57 -7.90 -4.07
CA LEU A 28 -4.63 -6.79 -4.03
C LEU A 28 -5.34 -5.54 -3.50
N VAL A 29 -4.65 -4.75 -2.69
CA VAL A 29 -5.08 -3.39 -2.32
C VAL A 29 -4.19 -2.42 -3.07
N LEU A 30 -4.81 -1.59 -3.92
CA LEU A 30 -4.14 -0.60 -4.77
C LEU A 30 -4.92 0.70 -4.71
N ALA A 31 -4.27 1.85 -4.91
CA ALA A 31 -5.04 3.05 -5.22
C ALA A 31 -5.85 2.83 -6.51
N GLU A 32 -7.12 3.26 -6.50
CA GLU A 32 -8.08 2.96 -7.57
C GLU A 32 -7.57 3.40 -8.95
N GLU A 33 -6.99 4.61 -9.03
CA GLU A 33 -6.40 5.17 -10.25
C GLU A 33 -5.19 4.38 -10.78
N LEU A 34 -4.55 3.57 -9.92
CA LEU A 34 -3.35 2.80 -10.25
C LEU A 34 -3.64 1.33 -10.52
N VAL A 35 -4.90 0.90 -10.49
CA VAL A 35 -5.27 -0.52 -10.73
C VAL A 35 -4.85 -0.97 -12.12
N GLU A 36 -5.24 -0.25 -13.18
CA GLU A 36 -4.97 -0.66 -14.55
C GLU A 36 -3.45 -0.74 -14.84
N SER A 37 -2.72 0.31 -14.48
CA SER A 37 -1.27 0.39 -14.71
C SER A 37 -0.50 -0.65 -13.89
N SER A 38 -0.94 -0.93 -12.65
CA SER A 38 -0.35 -1.96 -11.80
C SER A 38 -0.57 -3.36 -12.38
N LEU A 39 -1.81 -3.70 -12.74
CA LEU A 39 -2.14 -5.01 -13.32
C LEU A 39 -1.39 -5.26 -14.64
N ALA A 40 -1.32 -4.23 -15.51
CA ALA A 40 -0.54 -4.30 -16.74
C ALA A 40 0.95 -4.57 -16.45
N ARG A 41 1.55 -3.86 -15.48
CA ARG A 41 2.95 -4.07 -15.08
C ARG A 41 3.21 -5.46 -14.50
N TYR A 42 2.23 -6.02 -13.79
CA TYR A 42 2.33 -7.37 -13.20
C TYR A 42 1.98 -8.48 -14.18
N ASN A 43 1.51 -8.14 -15.39
CA ASN A 43 0.97 -9.07 -16.36
C ASN A 43 -0.16 -9.93 -15.75
N LEU A 44 -1.06 -9.28 -15.01
CA LEU A 44 -2.22 -9.88 -14.35
C LEU A 44 -3.51 -9.28 -14.91
N GLN A 45 -4.60 -10.02 -14.75
CA GLN A 45 -5.97 -9.53 -14.94
C GLN A 45 -6.70 -9.59 -13.60
N GLY A 46 -7.69 -8.73 -13.41
CA GLY A 46 -8.49 -8.73 -12.19
C GLY A 46 -9.66 -7.77 -12.28
N SER A 47 -10.53 -7.86 -11.28
CA SER A 47 -11.71 -7.02 -11.14
C SER A 47 -11.74 -6.35 -9.78
N VAL A 48 -12.12 -5.07 -9.75
CA VAL A 48 -12.41 -4.36 -8.50
C VAL A 48 -13.67 -4.96 -7.89
N ILE A 49 -13.59 -5.45 -6.65
CA ILE A 49 -14.71 -6.05 -5.92
C ILE A 49 -15.20 -5.20 -4.75
N ALA A 50 -14.39 -4.25 -4.29
CA ALA A 50 -14.76 -3.26 -3.29
C ALA A 50 -13.84 -2.03 -3.38
N THR A 51 -14.31 -0.89 -2.88
CA THR A 51 -13.51 0.33 -2.73
C THR A 51 -13.72 0.94 -1.35
N THR A 52 -12.73 1.70 -0.89
CA THR A 52 -12.80 2.45 0.37
C THR A 52 -11.83 3.64 0.35
N THR A 53 -12.02 4.60 1.24
CA THR A 53 -11.06 5.71 1.40
C THR A 53 -9.80 5.23 2.13
N GLY A 54 -8.66 5.86 1.90
CA GLY A 54 -7.41 5.51 2.62
C GLY A 54 -7.55 5.66 4.13
N SER A 55 -8.34 6.63 4.60
CA SER A 55 -8.68 6.80 6.01
C SER A 55 -9.35 5.56 6.64
N ALA A 56 -10.10 4.78 5.87
CA ALA A 56 -10.73 3.55 6.37
C ALA A 56 -9.74 2.37 6.50
N LEU A 57 -8.53 2.51 5.95
CA LEU A 57 -7.46 1.52 6.06
C LEU A 57 -6.55 1.76 7.29
N GLU A 58 -6.75 2.87 8.00
CA GLU A 58 -5.95 3.26 9.16
C GLU A 58 -5.87 2.13 10.20
N LEU A 59 -4.66 1.84 10.68
CA LEU A 59 -4.35 0.80 11.68
C LEU A 59 -4.71 -0.64 11.28
N ILE A 60 -5.14 -0.90 10.05
CA ILE A 60 -5.20 -2.28 9.54
C ILE A 60 -3.78 -2.86 9.59
N ASN A 61 -3.67 -4.08 10.11
CA ASN A 61 -2.40 -4.77 10.24
C ASN A 61 -2.10 -5.62 9.01
N PHE A 62 -0.90 -5.46 8.47
CA PHE A 62 -0.33 -6.34 7.44
C PHE A 62 0.75 -7.20 8.05
N ARG A 63 0.91 -8.40 7.53
CA ARG A 63 2.03 -9.27 7.92
C ARG A 63 3.29 -8.81 7.19
N HIS A 64 4.36 -8.57 7.94
CA HIS A 64 5.66 -8.27 7.36
C HIS A 64 6.15 -9.42 6.47
N PRO A 65 6.68 -9.18 5.27
CA PRO A 65 7.01 -10.24 4.31
C PRO A 65 8.15 -11.16 4.77
N PHE A 66 9.04 -10.67 5.64
CA PHE A 66 10.24 -11.42 6.09
C PHE A 66 10.24 -11.83 7.56
N TYR A 67 9.40 -11.22 8.39
CA TYR A 67 9.46 -11.39 9.84
C TYR A 67 8.08 -11.68 10.39
N ASP A 68 8.02 -12.44 11.47
CA ASP A 68 6.75 -12.77 12.11
C ASP A 68 6.28 -11.61 13.02
N ARG A 69 5.93 -10.50 12.37
CA ARG A 69 5.39 -9.30 13.00
C ARG A 69 4.38 -8.62 12.11
N LEU A 70 3.56 -7.77 12.73
CA LEU A 70 2.62 -6.91 12.04
C LEU A 70 3.26 -5.56 11.72
N SER A 71 2.80 -4.96 10.64
CA SER A 71 3.04 -3.58 10.24
C SER A 71 1.68 -2.91 10.09
N PRO A 72 1.33 -1.86 10.84
CA PRO A 72 0.06 -1.17 10.69
C PRO A 72 0.07 -0.25 9.46
N VAL A 73 -1.10 0.23 9.03
CA VAL A 73 -1.20 1.34 8.06
C VAL A 73 -1.26 2.66 8.83
N TYR A 74 -0.49 3.64 8.39
CA TYR A 74 -0.61 5.04 8.78
C TYR A 74 -1.03 5.92 7.61
N LEU A 75 -1.60 7.08 7.95
CA LEU A 75 -2.02 8.07 6.99
C LEU A 75 -0.86 9.02 6.71
N ALA A 76 -0.58 9.26 5.43
CA ALA A 76 0.54 10.08 4.99
C ALA A 76 0.17 10.93 3.78
N GLU A 77 0.38 12.25 3.88
CA GLU A 77 0.08 13.20 2.79
C GLU A 77 1.08 13.13 1.62
N TYR A 78 2.30 12.60 1.84
CA TYR A 78 3.30 12.45 0.77
C TYR A 78 3.06 11.25 -0.14
N VAL A 79 2.04 10.43 0.13
CA VAL A 79 1.67 9.34 -0.77
C VAL A 79 1.03 9.96 -2.00
N GLU A 80 1.65 9.74 -3.17
CA GLU A 80 1.19 10.29 -4.45
C GLU A 80 0.69 9.20 -5.41
N LEU A 81 -0.13 9.60 -6.38
CA LEU A 81 -0.64 8.73 -7.46
C LEU A 81 0.23 8.78 -8.73
N GLY A 82 1.35 9.51 -8.72
CA GLY A 82 2.21 9.66 -9.90
C GLY A 82 2.94 8.38 -10.31
N ALA A 83 3.20 7.47 -9.37
CA ALA A 83 3.87 6.20 -9.63
C ALA A 83 3.62 5.17 -8.52
N GLY A 84 3.86 3.89 -8.85
CA GLY A 84 3.77 2.79 -7.89
C GLY A 84 2.36 2.24 -7.77
N THR A 85 1.91 1.99 -6.54
CA THR A 85 0.61 1.37 -6.22
C THR A 85 -0.29 2.25 -5.35
N GLY A 86 0.20 3.44 -4.95
CA GLY A 86 -0.45 4.30 -3.95
C GLY A 86 -0.31 3.77 -2.51
N VAL A 87 0.54 2.76 -2.28
CA VAL A 87 0.89 2.26 -0.94
C VAL A 87 2.41 2.31 -0.81
N VAL A 88 2.89 2.99 0.22
CA VAL A 88 4.33 3.18 0.46
C VAL A 88 4.72 2.38 1.70
N HIS A 89 5.83 1.64 1.65
CA HIS A 89 6.34 0.95 2.84
C HIS A 89 7.16 1.95 3.67
N SER A 90 7.09 1.87 5.00
CA SER A 90 7.77 2.80 5.91
C SER A 90 9.02 2.17 6.51
N ALA A 91 10.20 2.75 6.25
CA ALA A 91 11.46 2.41 6.91
C ALA A 91 12.04 3.66 7.62
N PRO A 92 11.60 3.97 8.86
CA PRO A 92 11.92 5.23 9.57
C PRO A 92 13.41 5.51 9.79
N ASP A 93 14.26 4.48 9.81
CA ASP A 93 15.71 4.59 9.93
C ASP A 93 16.42 4.93 8.60
N HIS A 94 15.66 5.03 7.50
CA HIS A 94 16.17 5.19 6.14
C HIS A 94 15.46 6.29 5.31
N GLY A 95 14.41 6.94 5.84
CA GLY A 95 13.67 8.01 5.16
C GLY A 95 13.18 9.08 6.15
N VAL A 96 13.33 10.36 5.80
CA VAL A 96 12.86 11.47 6.65
C VAL A 96 11.34 11.47 6.75
N ASP A 97 10.64 11.29 5.62
CA ASP A 97 9.18 11.23 5.59
C ASP A 97 8.66 10.06 6.42
N ASP A 98 9.31 8.90 6.33
CA ASP A 98 9.00 7.72 7.15
C ASP A 98 9.23 7.95 8.66
N PHE A 99 10.23 8.76 9.02
CA PHE A 99 10.54 9.07 10.41
C PHE A 99 9.51 10.02 11.05
N VAL A 100 8.90 10.90 10.26
CA VAL A 100 7.95 11.91 10.74
C VAL A 100 6.47 11.51 10.62
N THR A 101 6.20 10.37 9.97
CA THR A 101 4.85 9.77 9.88
C THR A 101 4.50 9.05 11.18
#